data_AF-A0A928SUF5-F1
#
_entry.id   AF-A0A928SUF5-F1
#
_cell.length_a   1.000
_cell.length_b   1.000
_cell.length_c   1.000
_cell.angle_alpha   90.00
_cell.angle_beta   90.00
_cell.angle_gamma   90.00
#
_symmetry.space_group_name_H-M   'P 1'
#
loop_
_entity.id
_entity.type
_entity.pdbx_description
1 polymer ?
#
loop_
_entity_poly.entity_id
_entity_poly.type
_entity_poly.pdbx_seq_one_letter_code
_entity_poly.pdbx_strand_id
1 'polypeptide(L)'
;MNRQKLGAVLALVAAFGLGAVAGGFGTKSYLLHRFAERLHGPPGKARMGFRMEAMARALDLDSAQREKVQQILDKHEDARRRAFERCEPEHRALRAKIDAEIREVLTEEQRAKHDKLRRRYGGPPGEGPPPPPPPPP
;
A
#
# COMPACT_ATOMS: atom_id res chain seq x y z
N MET A 1 55.81 -3.07 -18.99
CA MET A 1 54.92 -3.94 -18.19
C MET A 1 54.70 -5.25 -18.95
N ASN A 2 54.95 -6.42 -18.35
CA ASN A 2 54.95 -7.68 -19.10
C ASN A 2 53.54 -8.07 -19.58
N ARG A 3 53.45 -8.67 -20.78
CA ARG A 3 52.19 -9.14 -21.40
C ARG A 3 51.30 -9.95 -20.45
N GLN A 4 51.89 -10.83 -19.65
CA GLN A 4 51.20 -11.64 -18.64
C GLN A 4 50.57 -10.80 -17.51
N LYS A 5 51.27 -9.76 -17.03
CA LYS A 5 50.74 -8.83 -16.01
C LYS A 5 49.58 -8.00 -16.58
N LEU A 6 49.69 -7.57 -17.84
CA LEU A 6 48.62 -6.84 -18.53
C LEU A 6 47.34 -7.70 -18.68
N GLY A 7 47.48 -8.97 -19.08
CA GLY A 7 46.36 -9.91 -19.18
C GLY A 7 45.68 -10.18 -17.84
N ALA A 8 46.46 -10.38 -16.75
CA ALA A 8 45.92 -10.58 -15.42
C ALA A 8 45.12 -9.35 -14.91
N VAL A 9 45.64 -8.13 -15.14
CA VAL A 9 44.92 -6.89 -14.78
C VAL A 9 43.63 -6.74 -15.58
N LEU A 10 43.64 -7.02 -16.89
CA LEU A 10 42.44 -6.98 -17.73
C LEU A 10 41.37 -7.98 -17.26
N ALA A 11 41.76 -9.21 -16.91
CA ALA A 11 40.84 -10.21 -16.39
C ALA A 11 40.21 -9.79 -15.05
N LEU A 12 41.00 -9.18 -14.16
CA LEU A 12 40.51 -8.69 -12.86
C LEU A 12 39.50 -7.55 -13.03
N VAL A 13 39.80 -6.58 -13.90
CA VAL A 13 38.90 -5.45 -14.22
C VAL A 13 37.61 -5.94 -14.88
N ALA A 14 37.70 -6.90 -15.80
CA ALA A 14 36.52 -7.49 -16.44
C ALA A 14 35.62 -8.22 -15.43
N ALA A 15 36.19 -9.04 -14.53
CA ALA A 15 35.44 -9.73 -13.49
C ALA A 15 34.75 -8.75 -12.52
N PHE A 16 35.46 -7.70 -12.10
CA PHE A 16 34.90 -6.68 -11.20
C PHE A 16 33.82 -5.83 -11.89
N GLY A 17 34.01 -5.49 -13.17
CA GLY A 17 33.02 -4.79 -13.99
C GLY A 17 31.73 -5.61 -14.17
N LEU A 18 31.84 -6.90 -14.48
CA LEU A 18 30.71 -7.81 -14.57
C LEU A 18 29.97 -7.94 -13.23
N GLY A 19 30.69 -8.03 -12.11
CA GLY A 19 30.12 -8.03 -10.77
C GLY A 19 29.37 -6.72 -10.43
N ALA A 20 29.95 -5.57 -10.77
CA ALA A 20 29.32 -4.26 -10.56
C ALA A 20 28.07 -4.07 -11.43
N VAL A 21 28.08 -4.52 -12.68
CA VAL A 21 26.90 -4.49 -13.57
C VAL A 21 25.80 -5.41 -13.06
N ALA A 22 26.13 -6.65 -12.68
CA ALA A 22 25.16 -7.61 -12.14
C ALA A 22 24.55 -7.13 -10.80
N GLY A 23 25.39 -6.66 -9.87
CA GLY A 23 24.94 -6.12 -8.59
C GLY A 23 24.13 -4.83 -8.73
N GLY A 24 24.56 -3.92 -9.60
CA GLY A 24 23.84 -2.68 -9.90
C GLY A 24 22.48 -2.92 -10.57
N PHE A 25 22.41 -3.84 -11.54
CA PHE A 25 21.17 -4.20 -12.21
C PHE A 25 20.21 -4.94 -11.27
N GLY A 26 20.71 -5.90 -10.48
CA GLY A 26 19.92 -6.60 -9.46
C GLY A 26 19.36 -5.67 -8.40
N THR A 27 20.17 -4.76 -7.86
CA THR A 27 19.74 -3.77 -6.85
C THR A 27 18.73 -2.79 -7.45
N LYS A 28 18.98 -2.27 -8.66
CA LYS A 28 18.05 -1.35 -9.35
C LYS A 28 16.72 -2.04 -9.69
N SER A 29 16.75 -3.30 -10.12
CA SER A 29 15.55 -4.09 -10.40
C SER A 29 14.74 -4.37 -9.13
N TYR A 30 15.39 -4.80 -8.05
CA TYR A 30 14.75 -5.03 -6.75
C TYR A 30 14.11 -3.75 -6.18
N LEU A 31 14.82 -2.62 -6.24
CA LEU A 31 14.28 -1.31 -5.83
C LEU A 31 13.13 -0.87 -6.74
N LEU A 32 13.26 -0.98 -8.06
CA LEU A 32 12.18 -0.62 -9.00
C LEU A 32 10.94 -1.49 -8.81
N HIS A 33 11.07 -2.79 -8.56
CA HIS A 33 9.93 -3.64 -8.23
C HIS A 33 9.27 -3.22 -6.91
N ARG A 34 10.05 -2.97 -5.84
CA ARG A 34 9.51 -2.44 -4.57
C ARG A 34 8.85 -1.06 -4.71
N PHE A 35 9.35 -0.19 -5.58
CA PHE A 35 8.73 1.11 -5.85
C PHE A 35 7.48 1.00 -6.73
N ALA A 36 7.48 0.16 -7.76
CA ALA A 36 6.31 -0.13 -8.58
C ALA A 36 5.18 -0.74 -7.75
N GLU A 37 5.49 -1.62 -6.80
CA GLU A 37 4.51 -2.16 -5.84
C GLU A 37 3.96 -1.13 -4.84
N ARG A 38 4.65 0.00 -4.60
CA ARG A 38 4.14 1.09 -3.77
C ARG A 38 3.23 2.03 -4.56
N LEU A 39 3.54 2.27 -5.83
CA LEU A 39 2.79 3.17 -6.71
C LEU A 39 1.56 2.50 -7.34
N HIS A 40 1.68 1.23 -7.78
CA HIS A 40 0.63 0.45 -8.43
C HIS A 40 0.18 -0.77 -7.61
N GLY A 41 0.48 -0.79 -6.31
CA GLY A 41 0.13 -1.91 -5.43
C GLY A 41 -1.38 -2.07 -5.23
N PRO A 42 -1.86 -3.27 -4.82
CA PRO A 42 -3.24 -3.45 -4.38
C PRO A 42 -3.61 -2.41 -3.30
N PRO A 43 -4.88 -1.95 -3.22
CA PRO A 43 -5.28 -0.83 -2.35
C PRO A 43 -4.93 -1.01 -0.86
N GLY A 44 -4.64 -2.24 -0.40
CA GLY A 44 -4.07 -2.52 0.92
C GLY A 44 -2.70 -1.87 1.18
N LYS A 45 -1.80 -1.79 0.19
CA LYS A 45 -0.45 -1.22 0.34
C LYS A 45 -0.47 0.30 0.52
N ALA A 46 -1.28 1.00 -0.27
CA ALA A 46 -1.47 2.46 -0.15
C ALA A 46 -2.02 2.86 1.23
N ARG A 47 -3.00 2.11 1.75
CA ARG A 47 -3.52 2.30 3.11
C ARG A 47 -2.49 2.04 4.20
N MET A 48 -1.58 1.08 3.98
CA MET A 48 -0.50 0.83 4.94
C MET A 48 0.48 2.01 4.99
N GLY A 49 0.83 2.60 3.84
CA GLY A 49 1.61 3.83 3.78
C GLY A 49 0.96 4.98 4.56
N PHE A 50 -0.35 5.21 4.38
CA PHE A 50 -1.09 6.22 5.14
C PHE A 50 -1.07 5.93 6.65
N ARG A 51 -1.26 4.67 7.06
CA ARG A 51 -1.22 4.26 8.47
C ARG A 51 0.17 4.46 9.08
N MET A 52 1.24 4.15 8.34
CA MET A 52 2.62 4.41 8.77
C MET A 52 2.83 5.91 8.99
N GLU A 53 2.49 6.77 8.02
CA GLU A 53 2.71 8.21 8.13
C GLU A 53 1.82 8.88 9.19
N ALA A 54 0.65 8.31 9.49
CA ALA A 54 -0.17 8.71 10.63
C ALA A 54 0.51 8.36 11.97
N MET A 55 1.00 7.14 12.15
CA MET A 55 1.71 6.72 13.36
C MET A 55 3.04 7.47 13.53
N ALA A 56 3.76 7.71 12.43
CA ALA A 56 5.05 8.40 12.46
C ALA A 56 4.95 9.88 12.87
N ARG A 57 3.82 10.54 12.56
CA ARG A 57 3.52 11.91 13.03
C ARG A 57 2.88 11.94 14.42
N ALA A 58 2.05 10.95 14.77
CA ALA A 58 1.36 10.93 16.06
C ALA A 58 2.25 10.46 17.24
N LEU A 59 3.38 9.82 16.94
CA LEU A 59 4.33 9.27 17.92
C LEU A 59 5.75 9.85 17.75
N ASP A 60 5.91 10.89 16.93
CA ASP A 60 7.19 11.55 16.61
C ASP A 60 8.34 10.58 16.29
N LEU A 61 8.05 9.57 15.45
CA LEU A 61 8.98 8.46 15.23
C LEU A 61 10.26 8.91 14.50
N ASP A 62 11.41 8.59 15.10
CA ASP A 62 12.73 8.78 14.49
C ASP A 62 12.96 7.86 13.28
N SER A 63 14.06 8.07 12.54
CA SER A 63 14.35 7.30 11.32
C SER A 63 14.52 5.79 11.55
N ALA A 64 15.15 5.38 12.66
CA ALA A 64 15.36 3.97 13.00
C ALA A 64 14.08 3.32 13.53
N GLN A 65 13.24 4.06 14.25
CA GLN A 65 11.91 3.64 14.67
C GLN A 65 10.97 3.47 13.47
N ARG A 66 10.96 4.44 12.54
CA ARG A 66 10.19 4.37 11.28
C ARG A 66 10.54 3.11 10.48
N GLU A 67 11.83 2.78 10.36
CA GLU A 67 12.27 1.56 9.66
C GLU A 67 11.76 0.30 10.36
N LYS A 68 11.96 0.17 11.68
CA LYS A 68 11.48 -0.98 12.47
C LYS A 68 9.97 -1.15 12.38
N VAL A 69 9.21 -0.06 12.47
CA VAL A 69 7.75 -0.07 12.34
C VAL A 69 7.35 -0.51 10.93
N GLN A 70 8.00 0.00 9.87
CA GLN A 70 7.74 -0.46 8.50
C GLN A 70 8.00 -1.97 8.35
N GLN A 71 9.11 -2.49 8.87
CA GLN A 71 9.44 -3.93 8.82
C GLN A 71 8.37 -4.79 9.53
N ILE A 72 7.83 -4.33 10.67
CA ILE A 72 6.74 -5.02 11.38
C ILE A 72 5.45 -5.02 10.53
N LEU A 73 5.10 -3.87 9.93
CA LEU A 73 3.89 -3.73 9.13
C LEU A 73 3.94 -4.57 7.83
N ASP A 74 5.09 -4.59 7.16
CA ASP A 74 5.39 -5.43 5.99
C ASP A 74 5.26 -6.92 6.37
N LYS A 75 5.93 -7.36 7.45
CA LYS A 75 5.93 -8.76 7.92
C LYS A 75 4.53 -9.31 8.19
N HIS A 76 3.59 -8.46 8.63
CA HIS A 76 2.23 -8.85 8.95
C HIS A 76 1.19 -8.46 7.88
N GLU A 77 1.60 -7.96 6.70
CA GLU A 77 0.69 -7.56 5.63
C GLU A 77 -0.19 -8.69 5.14
N ASP A 78 0.40 -9.81 4.76
CA ASP A 78 -0.33 -10.96 4.22
C ASP A 78 -1.26 -11.60 5.27
N ALA A 79 -0.83 -11.66 6.52
CA ALA A 79 -1.65 -12.19 7.62
C ALA A 79 -2.89 -11.30 7.85
N ARG A 80 -2.71 -9.98 7.87
CA ARG A 80 -3.80 -9.00 7.97
C ARG A 80 -4.74 -9.08 6.77
N ARG A 81 -4.20 -9.16 5.54
CA ARG A 81 -5.00 -9.25 4.31
C ARG A 81 -5.87 -10.51 4.32
N ARG A 82 -5.28 -11.68 4.58
CA ARG A 82 -6.04 -12.94 4.71
C ARG A 82 -7.07 -12.91 5.83
N ALA A 83 -6.81 -12.21 6.93
CA ALA A 83 -7.79 -12.06 8.01
C ALA A 83 -8.98 -11.21 7.58
N PHE A 84 -8.74 -10.11 6.86
CA PHE A 84 -9.79 -9.28 6.27
C PHE A 84 -10.59 -10.04 5.21
N GLU A 85 -9.92 -10.72 4.28
CA GLU A 85 -10.56 -11.50 3.19
C GLU A 85 -11.53 -12.57 3.70
N ARG A 86 -11.26 -13.19 4.86
CA ARG A 86 -12.19 -14.15 5.49
C ARG A 86 -13.47 -13.50 6.01
N CYS A 87 -13.37 -12.30 6.59
CA CYS A 87 -14.50 -11.59 7.19
C CYS A 87 -15.25 -10.68 6.21
N GLU A 88 -14.66 -10.36 5.06
CA GLU A 88 -15.20 -9.44 4.05
C GLU A 88 -16.60 -9.85 3.56
N PRO A 89 -16.89 -11.12 3.22
CA PRO A 89 -18.21 -11.51 2.72
C PRO A 89 -19.31 -11.33 3.75
N GLU A 90 -19.05 -11.72 5.01
CA GLU A 90 -19.99 -11.58 6.13
C GLU A 90 -20.26 -10.10 6.44
N HIS A 91 -19.20 -9.29 6.50
CA HIS A 91 -19.32 -7.85 6.74
C HIS A 91 -20.06 -7.14 5.59
N ARG A 92 -19.83 -7.57 4.33
CA ARG A 92 -20.54 -7.06 3.15
C ARG A 92 -22.03 -7.44 3.18
N ALA A 93 -22.35 -8.68 3.53
CA ALA A 93 -23.72 -9.16 3.66
C ALA A 93 -24.48 -8.42 4.79
N LEU A 94 -23.85 -8.24 5.95
CA LEU A 94 -24.42 -7.46 7.06
C LEU A 94 -24.67 -6.00 6.65
N ARG A 95 -23.71 -5.35 5.98
CA ARG A 95 -23.88 -3.98 5.48
C ARG A 95 -25.02 -3.88 4.47
N ALA A 96 -25.16 -4.86 3.56
CA ALA A 96 -26.27 -4.89 2.59
C ALA A 96 -27.63 -5.08 3.26
N LYS A 97 -27.71 -5.88 4.34
CA LYS A 97 -28.93 -6.04 5.16
C LYS A 97 -29.31 -4.73 5.86
N ILE A 98 -28.36 -4.08 6.52
CA ILE A 98 -28.56 -2.78 7.18
C ILE A 98 -28.98 -1.71 6.17
N ASP A 99 -28.33 -1.63 5.00
CA ASP A 99 -28.70 -0.72 3.92
C ASP A 99 -30.14 -0.97 3.42
N ALA A 100 -30.63 -2.22 3.42
CA ALA A 100 -31.99 -2.57 3.03
C ALA A 100 -33.02 -2.14 4.09
N GLU A 101 -32.79 -2.48 5.37
CA GLU A 101 -33.63 -2.06 6.50
C GLU A 101 -33.74 -0.52 6.60
N ILE A 102 -32.61 0.19 6.38
CA ILE A 102 -32.61 1.66 6.29
C ILE A 102 -33.47 2.13 5.11
N ARG A 103 -33.36 1.51 3.93
CA ARG A 103 -34.14 1.94 2.75
C ARG A 103 -35.64 1.84 2.95
N GLU A 104 -36.14 0.91 3.75
CA GLU A 104 -37.57 0.71 3.99
C GLU A 104 -38.21 1.91 4.71
N VAL A 105 -37.51 2.51 5.68
CA VAL A 105 -38.01 3.65 6.47
C VAL A 105 -37.85 5.03 5.82
N LEU A 106 -37.19 5.11 4.66
CA LEU A 106 -36.97 6.37 3.93
C LEU A 106 -38.13 6.74 2.99
N THR A 107 -38.31 8.02 2.69
CA THR A 107 -39.12 8.48 1.55
C THR A 107 -38.38 8.26 0.22
N GLU A 108 -39.09 8.31 -0.92
CA GLU A 108 -38.43 8.15 -2.24
C GLU A 108 -37.31 9.17 -2.50
N GLU A 109 -37.51 10.44 -2.14
CA GLU A 109 -36.46 11.46 -2.25
C GLU A 109 -35.25 11.15 -1.37
N GLN A 110 -35.48 10.61 -0.18
CA GLN A 110 -34.42 10.20 0.74
C GLN A 110 -33.71 8.93 0.23
N ARG A 111 -34.43 7.97 -0.36
CA ARG A 111 -33.84 6.78 -1.01
C ARG A 111 -32.85 7.17 -2.12
N ALA A 112 -33.21 8.15 -2.96
CA ALA A 112 -32.32 8.68 -3.99
C ALA A 112 -31.05 9.36 -3.42
N LYS A 113 -31.21 10.16 -2.34
CA LYS A 113 -30.07 10.77 -1.62
C LYS A 113 -29.18 9.71 -0.96
N HIS A 114 -29.77 8.68 -0.36
CA HIS A 114 -29.08 7.54 0.25
C HIS A 114 -28.28 6.73 -0.76
N ASP A 115 -28.83 6.43 -1.94
CA ASP A 115 -28.08 5.76 -3.01
C ASP A 115 -26.89 6.58 -3.52
N LYS A 116 -27.03 7.91 -3.63
CA LYS A 116 -25.93 8.80 -3.97
C LYS A 116 -24.84 8.79 -2.88
N LEU A 117 -25.23 8.78 -1.61
CA LEU A 117 -24.32 8.66 -0.47
C LEU A 117 -23.58 7.32 -0.47
N ARG A 118 -24.30 6.21 -0.70
CA ARG A 118 -23.74 4.86 -0.82
C ARG A 118 -22.79 4.72 -2.01
N ARG A 119 -23.09 5.31 -3.17
CA ARG A 119 -22.14 5.34 -4.30
C ARG A 119 -20.89 6.18 -3.99
N ARG A 120 -20.99 7.16 -3.07
CA ARG A 120 -19.87 8.02 -2.64
C ARG A 120 -19.01 7.42 -1.51
N TYR A 121 -19.57 6.58 -0.63
CA TYR A 121 -18.88 6.06 0.56
C TYR A 121 -19.00 4.53 0.76
N GLY A 122 -19.58 3.81 -0.20
CA GLY A 122 -19.83 2.37 -0.18
C GLY A 122 -18.87 1.53 -1.01
N GLY A 123 -17.84 2.15 -1.62
CA GLY A 123 -16.72 1.41 -2.20
C GLY A 123 -15.94 0.60 -1.15
N PRO A 124 -14.97 -0.24 -1.57
CA PRO A 124 -14.02 -0.88 -0.68
C PRO A 124 -13.41 0.17 0.29
N PRO A 125 -13.14 -0.14 1.58
CA PRO A 125 -13.00 0.89 2.64
C PRO A 125 -11.76 1.84 2.61
N GLY A 126 -11.24 2.17 1.44
CA GLY A 126 -10.24 3.22 1.20
C GLY A 126 -10.36 3.87 -0.20
N GLU A 127 -11.44 3.61 -0.94
CA GLU A 127 -11.69 4.10 -2.31
C GLU A 127 -12.86 5.10 -2.39
N GLY A 128 -13.50 5.40 -1.25
CA GLY A 128 -14.47 6.50 -1.19
C GLY A 128 -13.76 7.85 -1.36
N PRO A 129 -14.26 8.77 -2.21
CA PRO A 129 -13.81 10.17 -2.21
C PRO A 129 -13.79 10.78 -0.80
N PRO A 130 -12.92 11.76 -0.55
CA PRO A 130 -12.72 12.33 0.78
C PRO A 130 -14.04 12.82 1.42
N PRO A 131 -14.11 12.84 2.77
CA PRO A 131 -15.23 13.45 3.47
C PRO A 131 -15.41 14.90 2.99
N PRO A 132 -16.66 15.40 2.93
CA PRO A 132 -16.86 16.80 2.61
C PRO A 132 -16.24 17.66 3.73
N PRO A 133 -15.82 18.90 3.44
CA PRO A 133 -15.45 19.83 4.50
C PRO A 133 -16.63 19.97 5.49
N PRO A 134 -16.36 20.23 6.78
CA PRO A 134 -17.41 20.56 7.72
C PRO A 134 -18.19 21.79 7.23
N PRO A 135 -19.48 21.93 7.58
CA PRO A 135 -20.22 23.14 7.27
C PRO A 135 -19.52 24.36 7.90
N PRO A 136 -19.60 25.55 7.27
CA PRO A 136 -19.14 26.78 7.92
C PRO A 136 -19.94 27.03 9.22
N PRO A 137 -19.34 27.72 10.21
CA PRO A 137 -20.01 28.10 11.46
C PRO A 137 -21.13 29.12 11.22
#